data_AF-A0A345IJT5-F1
#
_entry.id   AF-A0A345IJT5-F1
#
_cell.length_a   1.000
_cell.length_b   1.000
_cell.length_c   1.000
_cell.angle_alpha   90.00
_cell.angle_beta   90.00
_cell.angle_gamma   90.00
#
_symmetry.space_group_name_H-M   'P 1'
#
loop_
_entity.id
_entity.type
_entity.pdbx_description
1 polymer ?
#
loop_
_entity_poly.entity_id
_entity_poly.type
_entity_poly.pdbx_seq_one_letter_code
_entity_poly.pdbx_strand_id
1 'polypeptide(L)'
;MLVCDSCNAEMEVTHNSGEDFDLELLGILTVCPGCSEEFEVTEDMLATAPVIESVDGVSVSLVDCPHCRARIELELTEDVATGL
;
A
#
# COMPACT_ATOMS: atom_id res chain seq x y z
N MET A 1 -28.93 -20.69 12.50
CA MET A 1 -28.36 -21.14 11.22
C MET A 1 -28.61 -20.06 10.21
N LEU A 2 -27.55 -19.39 9.76
CA LEU A 2 -27.60 -18.56 8.57
C LEU A 2 -27.26 -19.47 7.37
N VAL A 3 -27.77 -19.15 6.19
CA VAL A 3 -27.51 -19.91 4.96
C VAL A 3 -27.23 -18.90 3.85
N CYS A 4 -26.16 -19.12 3.08
CA CYS A 4 -25.83 -18.24 1.97
C CYS A 4 -26.75 -18.51 0.77
N ASP A 5 -27.65 -17.58 0.44
CA ASP A 5 -28.64 -17.73 -0.64
C ASP A 5 -28.02 -18.16 -1.99
N SER A 6 -26.81 -17.69 -2.28
CA SER A 6 -26.07 -17.96 -3.52
C SER A 6 -25.52 -19.39 -3.66
N CYS A 7 -25.15 -20.05 -2.55
CA CYS A 7 -24.52 -21.38 -2.57
C CYS A 7 -25.16 -22.43 -1.66
N ASN A 8 -26.19 -22.03 -0.89
CA ASN A 8 -26.90 -22.82 0.11
C ASN A 8 -26.01 -23.46 1.21
N ALA A 9 -24.81 -22.93 1.41
CA ALA A 9 -23.92 -23.33 2.50
C ALA A 9 -24.42 -22.73 3.83
N GLU A 10 -24.41 -23.55 4.89
CA GLU A 10 -24.69 -23.14 6.26
C GLU A 10 -23.54 -22.26 6.80
N MET A 11 -23.88 -21.23 7.58
CA MET A 11 -22.94 -20.26 8.12
C MET A 11 -23.16 -20.03 9.62
N GLU A 12 -22.04 -19.98 10.35
CA GLU A 12 -21.94 -19.53 11.74
C GLU A 12 -21.34 -18.11 11.77
N VAL A 13 -21.78 -17.28 12.71
CA VAL A 13 -21.27 -15.92 12.91
C VAL A 13 -20.73 -15.80 14.33
N THR A 14 -19.41 -15.81 14.44
CA THR A 14 -18.68 -15.67 15.70
C THR A 14 -18.42 -14.19 15.96
N HIS A 15 -19.00 -13.65 17.02
CA HIS A 15 -18.71 -12.29 17.47
C HIS A 15 -17.32 -12.25 18.15
N ASN A 16 -16.31 -11.68 17.50
CA ASN A 16 -15.04 -11.42 18.19
C ASN A 16 -15.33 -10.46 19.35
N SER A 17 -14.96 -10.88 20.56
CA SER A 17 -15.40 -10.28 21.81
C SER A 17 -14.23 -9.70 22.62
N GLY A 18 -13.22 -9.18 21.93
CA GLY A 18 -12.09 -8.47 22.56
C GLY A 18 -10.71 -9.07 22.31
N GLU A 19 -10.46 -9.63 21.13
CA GLU A 19 -9.09 -9.61 20.60
C GLU A 19 -8.91 -8.29 19.84
N ASP A 20 -7.96 -7.46 20.29
CA ASP A 20 -7.40 -6.40 19.49
C ASP A 20 -6.76 -7.04 18.25
N PHE A 21 -7.38 -6.84 17.09
CA PHE A 21 -6.76 -7.18 15.81
C PHE A 21 -5.61 -6.21 15.60
N ASP A 22 -4.38 -6.69 15.77
CA ASP A 22 -3.17 -5.97 15.39
C ASP A 22 -3.14 -5.82 13.87
N LEU A 23 -3.72 -4.71 13.39
CA LEU A 23 -3.80 -4.36 11.97
C LEU A 23 -2.45 -3.80 11.55
N GLU A 24 -1.46 -4.69 11.38
CA GLU A 24 -0.20 -4.37 10.73
C GLU A 24 -0.49 -3.70 9.37
N LEU A 25 -0.08 -2.44 9.24
CA LEU A 25 -0.32 -1.65 8.04
C LEU A 25 0.59 -2.16 6.91
N LEU A 26 0.07 -3.13 6.15
CA LEU A 26 0.67 -3.62 4.91
C LEU A 26 1.11 -2.43 4.04
N GLY A 27 2.35 -2.45 3.55
CA GLY A 27 2.99 -1.28 2.95
C GLY A 27 2.26 -0.75 1.72
N ILE A 28 2.58 0.50 1.35
CA ILE A 28 1.88 1.21 0.29
C ILE A 28 2.11 0.49 -1.06
N LEU A 29 1.10 -0.22 -1.53
CA LEU A 29 1.13 -0.90 -2.83
C LEU A 29 0.99 0.12 -3.97
N THR A 30 1.79 -0.04 -5.01
CA THR A 30 1.69 0.76 -6.24
C THR A 30 2.06 -0.07 -7.48
N VAL A 31 1.68 0.41 -8.67
CA VAL A 31 1.91 -0.27 -9.95
C VAL A 31 3.06 0.39 -10.69
N CYS A 32 4.05 -0.38 -11.14
CA CYS A 32 5.13 0.17 -11.95
C CYS A 32 4.64 0.53 -13.37
N PRO A 33 4.75 1.79 -13.84
CA PRO A 33 4.35 2.15 -15.20
C PRO A 33 5.26 1.55 -16.30
N GLY A 34 6.42 1.00 -15.93
CA GLY A 34 7.38 0.38 -16.85
C GLY A 34 7.16 -1.11 -17.15
N CYS A 35 6.56 -1.87 -16.23
CA CYS A 35 6.27 -3.31 -16.40
C CYS A 35 4.84 -3.73 -16.04
N SER A 36 4.00 -2.81 -15.55
CA SER A 36 2.62 -3.05 -15.07
C SER A 36 2.49 -4.03 -13.91
N GLU A 37 3.57 -4.36 -13.21
CA GLU A 37 3.54 -5.20 -12.00
C GLU A 37 3.38 -4.34 -10.74
N GLU A 38 2.58 -4.86 -9.81
CA GLU A 38 2.40 -4.33 -8.46
C GLU A 38 3.64 -4.58 -7.60
N PHE A 39 3.98 -3.63 -6.74
CA PHE A 39 5.03 -3.77 -5.72
C PHE A 39 4.72 -2.93 -4.48
N GLU A 40 5.31 -3.32 -3.36
CA GLU A 40 5.24 -2.62 -2.07
C GLU A 40 6.31 -1.52 -2.00
N VAL A 41 5.90 -0.30 -1.67
CA VAL A 41 6.80 0.80 -1.32
C VAL A 41 7.11 0.70 0.16
N THR A 42 8.31 0.21 0.50
CA THR A 42 8.75 0.05 1.88
C THR A 42 9.38 1.32 2.45
N GLU A 43 9.43 1.43 3.78
CA GLU A 43 10.10 2.55 4.46
C GLU A 43 11.59 2.69 4.08
N ASP A 44 12.30 1.57 3.91
CA ASP A 44 13.71 1.56 3.49
C ASP A 44 13.91 2.13 2.07
N MET A 45 12.99 1.82 1.15
CA MET A 45 12.99 2.41 -0.19
C MET A 45 12.76 3.92 -0.14
N LEU A 46 11.88 4.41 0.73
CA LEU A 46 11.64 5.86 0.89
C LEU A 46 12.77 6.58 1.63
N ALA A 47 13.37 5.94 2.64
CA ALA A 47 14.48 6.49 3.43
C ALA A 47 15.80 6.56 2.64
N THR A 48 15.95 5.73 1.59
CA THR A 48 17.13 5.72 0.70
C THR A 48 16.90 6.44 -0.63
N ALA A 49 15.66 6.75 -0.98
CA ALA A 49 15.31 7.47 -2.21
C ALA A 49 15.86 8.91 -2.22
N PRO A 50 16.52 9.35 -3.30
CA PRO A 50 16.81 10.77 -3.49
C PRO A 50 15.52 11.54 -3.81
N VAL A 51 15.23 12.57 -3.01
CA VAL A 51 14.15 13.52 -3.28
C VAL A 51 14.61 14.56 -4.30
N ILE A 52 13.76 14.86 -5.29
CA ILE A 52 13.98 15.89 -6.32
C ILE A 52 12.75 16.79 -6.47
N GLU A 53 12.94 17.93 -7.13
CA GLU A 53 11.85 18.77 -7.65
C GLU A 53 11.47 18.25 -9.06
N SER A 54 10.22 17.80 -9.24
CA SER A 54 9.70 17.35 -10.54
C SER A 54 9.33 18.54 -11.44
N VAL A 55 9.00 18.27 -12.70
CA VAL A 55 8.77 19.29 -13.75
C VAL A 55 7.62 20.26 -13.46
N ASP A 56 6.64 19.83 -12.65
CA ASP A 56 5.51 20.64 -12.18
C ASP A 56 5.80 21.42 -10.88
N GLY A 57 7.04 21.36 -10.37
CA GLY A 57 7.48 22.08 -9.16
C GLY A 57 7.13 21.38 -7.84
N VAL A 58 6.82 20.08 -7.89
CA VAL A 58 6.46 19.25 -6.72
C VAL A 58 7.66 18.41 -6.26
N SER A 59 7.86 18.31 -4.95
CA SER A 59 8.88 17.44 -4.36
C SER A 59 8.46 15.96 -4.45
N VAL A 60 9.28 15.14 -5.11
CA VAL A 60 9.03 13.71 -5.30
C VAL A 60 10.23 12.85 -4.92
N SER A 61 9.97 11.68 -4.36
CA SER A 61 10.99 10.66 -4.09
C SER A 61 11.20 9.77 -5.32
N LEU A 62 12.45 9.62 -5.77
CA LEU A 62 12.79 8.68 -6.84
C LEU A 62 13.08 7.28 -6.29
N VAL A 63 12.21 6.33 -6.58
CA VAL A 63 12.45 4.89 -6.29
C VAL A 63 12.72 4.11 -7.59
N ASP A 64 13.54 3.06 -7.50
CA ASP A 64 13.72 2.09 -8.59
C ASP A 64 12.76 0.90 -8.37
N CYS A 65 12.00 0.52 -9.41
CA CYS A 65 11.10 -0.63 -9.36
C CYS A 65 11.88 -1.94 -9.13
N PRO A 66 11.48 -2.80 -8.17
CA PRO A 66 12.19 -4.05 -7.88
C PRO A 66 12.20 -5.04 -9.06
N HIS A 67 11.13 -5.05 -9.86
CA HIS A 67 10.94 -5.98 -10.97
C HIS A 67 11.77 -5.60 -12.21
N CYS A 68 11.67 -4.35 -12.65
CA CYS A 68 12.26 -3.89 -13.93
C CYS A 68 13.36 -2.84 -13.82
N ARG A 69 13.62 -2.27 -12.63
CA ARG A 69 14.54 -1.13 -12.40
C ARG A 69 14.23 0.12 -13.24
N ALA A 70 12.97 0.32 -13.61
CA ALA A 70 12.49 1.63 -14.05
C ALA A 70 12.42 2.57 -12.83
N ARG A 71 12.84 3.82 -13.01
CA ARG A 71 12.65 4.86 -12.00
C ARG A 71 11.19 5.33 -11.98
N ILE A 72 10.70 5.59 -10.78
CA ILE A 72 9.35 6.05 -10.49
C ILE A 72 9.47 7.27 -9.58
N GLU A 73 8.80 8.36 -9.95
CA GLU A 73 8.62 9.53 -9.11
C GLU A 73 7.38 9.31 -8.23
N LEU A 74 7.56 9.38 -6.91
CA LEU A 74 6.48 9.28 -5.93
C LEU A 74 6.28 10.63 -5.22
N GLU A 75 5.10 11.21 -5.40
CA GLU A 75 4.62 12.33 -4.57
C GLU A 75 4.27 11.80 -3.17
N LEU A 76 4.75 12.47 -2.12
CA LEU A 76 4.46 12.12 -0.73
C LEU A 76 3.43 13.11 -0.17
N THR A 77 2.18 12.67 -0.02
CA THR A 77 1.10 13.46 0.58
C THR A 77 1.13 13.37 2.12
N GLU A 78 0.83 14.48 2.79
CA GLU A 78 0.98 14.63 4.25
C GLU A 78 -0.03 13.79 5.07
N ASP A 79 -1.03 13.19 4.42
CA ASP A 79 -2.10 12.39 5.04
C ASP A 79 -1.56 11.18 5.83
N VAL A 80 -0.46 10.58 5.35
CA VAL A 80 0.21 9.44 5.99
C VAL A 80 0.94 9.82 7.29
N ALA A 81 1.24 11.10 7.51
CA ALA A 81 2.03 11.58 8.65
C ALA A 81 1.22 11.87 9.92
N THR A 82 -0.12 11.81 9.88
CA THR A 82 -1.00 12.23 10.98
C THR A 82 -1.84 11.08 11.54
N GLY A 83 -1.18 10.00 12.00
CA GLY A 83 -1.81 9.01 12.85
C GLY A 83 -2.13 9.61 14.23
N LEU A 84 -3.42 9.79 14.53
CA LEU A 84 -3.97 10.46 15.72
C LEU A 84 -5.01 9.57 16.43
#